data_AF-A0AAX4KI66-F1
#
_entry.id   AF-A0AAX4KI66-F1
#
_cell.length_a   1.000
_cell.length_b   1.000
_cell.length_c   1.000
_cell.angle_alpha   90.00
_cell.angle_beta   90.00
_cell.angle_gamma   90.00
#
_symmetry.space_group_name_H-M   'P 1'
#
loop_
_entity.id
_entity.type
_entity.pdbx_description
1 polymer ?
#
loop_
_entity_poly.entity_id
_entity_poly.type
_entity_poly.pdbx_seq_one_letter_code
_entity_poly.pdbx_strand_id
1 'polypeptide(L)'
;MSPPAACQEAREELVACLLRTDCVLKSGKTPTECLHHPSELPLQCQHLIARFADCKKGMLDMRRRFRGNHLSESAKAAARGDILNQGTVDIIPDRNPEQDTRR
;
A
#
# COMPACT_ATOMS: atom_id res chain seq x y z
N MET A 1 -18.33 -3.65 -7.72
CA MET A 1 -17.38 -2.72 -8.37
C MET A 1 -15.98 -3.10 -7.94
N SER A 2 -15.18 -3.64 -8.85
CA SER A 2 -13.74 -3.87 -8.65
C SER A 2 -13.03 -2.51 -8.45
N PRO A 3 -12.03 -2.39 -7.57
CA PRO A 3 -11.27 -1.16 -7.51
C PRO A 3 -10.46 -0.98 -8.81
N PRO A 4 -10.25 0.28 -9.23
CA PRO A 4 -9.37 0.59 -10.36
C PRO A 4 -7.92 0.17 -10.06
N ALA A 5 -7.15 -0.10 -11.12
CA ALA A 5 -5.78 -0.65 -11.06
C ALA A 5 -4.85 0.07 -10.06
N ALA A 6 -5.05 1.38 -9.86
CA ALA A 6 -4.28 2.21 -8.92
C ALA A 6 -4.22 1.68 -7.48
N CYS A 7 -5.30 1.07 -6.97
CA CYS A 7 -5.36 0.53 -5.61
C CYS A 7 -5.40 -1.00 -5.57
N GLN A 8 -5.11 -1.65 -6.69
CA GLN A 8 -5.25 -3.10 -6.81
C GLN A 8 -4.21 -3.83 -5.95
N GLU A 9 -2.95 -3.41 -5.99
CA GLU A 9 -1.88 -4.01 -5.17
C GLU A 9 -2.17 -3.88 -3.67
N ALA A 10 -2.55 -2.68 -3.21
CA ALA A 10 -2.92 -2.45 -1.82
C ALA A 10 -4.13 -3.30 -1.37
N ARG A 11 -5.07 -3.57 -2.29
CA ARG A 11 -6.19 -4.47 -2.02
C ARG A 11 -5.73 -5.93 -1.90
N GLU A 12 -4.90 -6.39 -2.82
CA GLU A 12 -4.42 -7.77 -2.85
C GLU A 12 -3.60 -8.09 -1.60
N GLU A 13 -2.71 -7.18 -1.19
CA GLU A 13 -1.96 -7.28 0.06
C GLU A 13 -2.89 -7.32 1.28
N LEU A 14 -3.91 -6.45 1.32
CA LEU A 14 -4.89 -6.43 2.41
C LEU A 14 -5.68 -7.74 2.50
N VAL A 15 -6.16 -8.25 1.37
CA VAL A 15 -6.89 -9.54 1.32
C VAL A 15 -5.98 -10.68 1.77
N ALA A 16 -4.73 -10.74 1.27
CA ALA A 16 -3.76 -11.74 1.68
C ALA A 16 -3.41 -11.66 3.18
N CYS A 17 -3.44 -10.46 3.77
CA CYS A 17 -3.29 -10.30 5.21
C CYS A 17 -4.49 -10.88 5.95
N LEU A 18 -5.71 -10.48 5.59
CA LEU A 18 -6.94 -10.90 6.26
C LEU A 18 -7.14 -12.42 6.22
N LEU A 19 -6.84 -13.08 5.09
CA LEU A 19 -6.95 -14.53 4.95
C LEU A 19 -6.07 -15.32 5.93
N ARG A 20 -5.00 -14.70 6.46
CA ARG A 20 -4.10 -15.32 7.44
C ARG A 20 -4.48 -15.02 8.89
N THR A 21 -5.46 -14.16 9.12
CA THR A 21 -5.87 -13.74 10.47
C THR A 21 -6.86 -14.70 11.10
N ASP A 22 -6.90 -14.69 12.43
CA ASP A 22 -7.84 -15.45 13.23
C ASP A 22 -9.31 -15.12 12.90
N CYS A 23 -9.61 -13.88 12.49
CA CYS A 23 -10.97 -13.49 12.11
C CYS A 23 -11.52 -14.34 10.95
N VAL A 24 -10.69 -14.66 9.95
CA VAL A 24 -11.10 -15.51 8.83
C VAL A 24 -10.92 -16.98 9.18
N LEU A 25 -9.77 -17.36 9.76
CA LEU A 25 -9.43 -18.77 9.98
C LEU A 25 -10.22 -19.41 11.14
N LYS A 26 -10.45 -18.69 12.24
CA LYS A 26 -11.13 -19.22 13.44
C LYS A 26 -12.60 -18.87 13.45
N SER A 27 -12.96 -17.63 13.13
CA SER A 27 -14.37 -17.20 13.16
C SER A 27 -15.13 -17.51 11.86
N GLY A 28 -14.45 -17.89 10.78
CA GLY A 28 -15.08 -18.20 9.49
C GLY A 28 -15.74 -16.98 8.83
N LYS A 29 -15.40 -15.77 9.26
CA LYS A 29 -15.96 -14.52 8.73
C LYS A 29 -15.34 -14.20 7.38
N THR A 30 -16.10 -13.50 6.55
CA THR A 30 -15.58 -12.96 5.29
C THR A 30 -14.54 -11.85 5.58
N PRO A 31 -13.54 -11.65 4.71
CA PRO A 31 -12.57 -10.57 4.86
C PRO A 31 -13.24 -9.19 5.00
N THR A 32 -14.39 -8.99 4.35
CA THR A 32 -15.22 -7.79 4.48
C THR A 32 -15.79 -7.60 5.88
N GLU A 33 -16.26 -8.67 6.53
CA GLU A 33 -16.76 -8.61 7.91
C GLU A 33 -15.63 -8.32 8.90
N CYS A 34 -14.43 -8.85 8.65
CA CYS A 34 -13.25 -8.58 9.47
C CYS A 34 -12.83 -7.10 9.49
N LEU A 35 -13.19 -6.32 8.46
CA LEU A 35 -12.90 -4.89 8.41
C LEU A 35 -13.75 -4.05 9.38
N HIS A 36 -14.86 -4.59 9.92
CA HIS A 36 -15.69 -3.87 10.89
C HIS A 36 -15.03 -3.75 12.27
N HIS A 37 -14.08 -4.64 12.59
CA HIS A 37 -13.38 -4.67 13.88
C HIS A 37 -11.86 -4.62 13.67
N PRO A 38 -11.32 -3.50 13.13
CA PRO A 38 -9.90 -3.42 12.78
C PRO A 38 -8.97 -3.52 13.99
N SER A 39 -9.45 -3.20 15.19
CA SER A 39 -8.69 -3.33 16.44
C SER A 39 -8.34 -4.77 16.83
N GLU A 40 -9.12 -5.75 16.36
CA GLU A 40 -8.88 -7.18 16.62
C GLU A 40 -7.88 -7.79 15.63
N LEU A 41 -7.55 -7.07 14.56
CA LEU A 41 -6.61 -7.52 13.55
C LEU A 41 -5.15 -7.23 13.97
N PRO A 42 -4.18 -8.02 13.50
CA PRO A 42 -2.77 -7.72 13.71
C PRO A 42 -2.39 -6.33 13.17
N LEU A 43 -1.43 -5.67 13.82
CA LEU A 43 -0.94 -4.35 13.41
C LEU A 43 -0.57 -4.27 11.93
N GLN A 44 -0.02 -5.34 11.35
CA GLN A 44 0.30 -5.41 9.93
C GLN A 44 -0.96 -5.21 9.04
N CYS A 45 -2.05 -5.90 9.35
CA CYS A 45 -3.29 -5.74 8.59
C CYS A 45 -3.92 -4.36 8.85
N GLN A 46 -3.80 -3.79 10.05
CA GLN A 46 -4.28 -2.43 10.33
C GLN A 46 -3.56 -1.38 9.46
N HIS A 47 -2.24 -1.50 9.29
CA HIS A 47 -1.49 -0.62 8.38
C HIS A 47 -1.96 -0.78 6.92
N LEU A 48 -2.24 -2.00 6.48
CA LEU A 48 -2.75 -2.24 5.12
C LEU A 48 -4.17 -1.67 4.91
N ILE A 49 -5.02 -1.72 5.93
CA ILE A 49 -6.34 -1.08 5.91
C ILE A 49 -6.19 0.44 5.72
N ALA A 50 -5.29 1.06 6.49
CA ALA A 50 -4.99 2.48 6.37
C ALA A 50 -4.47 2.83 4.96
N ARG A 51 -3.50 2.07 4.44
CA ARG A 51 -2.96 2.27 3.07
C ARG A 51 -4.05 2.16 2.00
N PHE A 52 -4.91 1.15 2.09
CA PHE A 52 -5.99 0.97 1.12
C PHE A 52 -7.05 2.11 1.20
N ALA A 53 -7.38 2.54 2.41
CA ALA A 53 -8.29 3.67 2.63
C ALA A 53 -7.72 4.99 2.08
N ASP A 54 -6.44 5.24 2.33
CA ASP A 54 -5.73 6.43 1.81
C ASP A 54 -5.61 6.40 0.29
N CYS A 55 -5.36 5.23 -0.31
CA CYS A 55 -5.35 5.06 -1.75
C CYS A 55 -6.70 5.44 -2.36
N LYS A 56 -7.79 4.84 -1.85
CA LYS A 56 -9.16 5.13 -2.31
C LYS A 56 -9.52 6.60 -2.12
N LYS A 57 -9.13 7.20 -0.99
CA LYS A 57 -9.35 8.63 -0.73
C LYS A 57 -8.58 9.50 -1.72
N GLY A 58 -7.33 9.16 -2.04
CA GLY A 58 -6.51 9.85 -3.03
C GLY A 58 -7.08 9.79 -4.44
N MET A 59 -7.80 8.72 -4.79
CA MET A 59 -8.50 8.62 -6.07
C MET A 59 -9.73 9.52 -6.17
N LEU A 60 -10.50 9.63 -5.08
CA LEU A 60 -11.71 10.45 -5.04
C LEU A 60 -11.37 11.95 -4.93
N ASP A 61 -10.30 12.29 -4.21
CA ASP A 61 -9.87 13.67 -4.01
C ASP A 61 -9.01 14.17 -5.19
N MET A 62 -9.61 14.97 -6.07
CA MET A 62 -8.95 15.62 -7.22
C MET A 62 -7.68 16.39 -6.82
N ARG A 63 -7.62 16.96 -5.61
CA ARG A 63 -6.49 17.74 -5.12
C ARG A 63 -5.29 16.87 -4.75
N ARG A 64 -5.53 15.59 -4.42
CA ARG A 64 -4.49 14.60 -4.07
C ARG A 64 -3.93 13.88 -5.28
N ARG A 65 -4.62 13.91 -6.43
CA ARG A 65 -4.17 13.27 -7.68
C ARG A 65 -2.81 13.79 -8.17
N PHE A 66 -2.53 15.08 -7.98
CA PHE A 66 -1.29 15.70 -8.44
C PHE A 66 -0.13 15.64 -7.43
N ARG A 67 -0.36 15.19 -6.19
CA ARG A 67 0.64 15.24 -5.11
C ARG A 67 1.29 13.89 -4.78
N GLY A 68 1.20 12.91 -5.68
CA GLY A 68 2.11 11.77 -5.70
C GLY A 68 1.95 10.67 -4.63
N ASN A 69 0.89 10.69 -3.81
CA ASN A 69 0.75 9.74 -2.68
C ASN A 69 -0.32 8.66 -2.82
N HIS A 70 -0.92 8.46 -4.00
CA HIS A 70 -2.11 7.59 -4.14
C HIS A 70 -1.93 6.44 -5.15
N LEU A 71 -0.81 6.38 -5.85
CA LEU A 71 -0.50 5.33 -6.80
C LEU A 71 0.57 4.44 -6.18
N SER A 72 0.43 3.12 -6.33
CA SER A 72 1.56 2.23 -6.08
C SER A 72 2.71 2.53 -7.05
N GLU A 73 3.94 2.11 -6.75
CA GLU A 73 5.09 2.38 -7.64
C GLU A 73 4.85 1.87 -9.06
N SER A 74 4.23 0.69 -9.20
CA SER A 74 3.79 0.15 -10.49
C SER A 74 2.78 1.07 -11.19
N ALA A 75 1.79 1.59 -10.45
CA ALA A 75 0.80 2.51 -11.00
C ALA A 75 1.39 3.89 -11.34
N LYS A 76 2.39 4.36 -10.57
CA LYS A 76 3.15 5.58 -10.87
C LYS A 76 3.98 5.41 -12.14
N ALA A 77 4.65 4.27 -12.30
CA ALA A 77 5.44 3.97 -13.48
C ALA A 77 4.57 3.86 -14.74
N ALA A 78 3.42 3.16 -14.65
CA ALA A 78 2.44 3.11 -15.72
C ALA A 78 1.93 4.52 -16.11
N ALA A 79 1.69 5.40 -15.13
CA ALA A 79 1.26 6.77 -15.39
C ALA A 79 2.39 7.66 -15.98
N ARG A 80 3.66 7.37 -15.65
CA ARG A 80 4.83 8.06 -16.20
C ARG A 80 5.25 7.54 -17.57
N GLY A 81 4.71 6.41 -18.03
CA GLY A 81 5.13 5.75 -19.27
C GLY A 81 6.52 5.11 -19.16
N ASP A 82 6.99 4.85 -17.94
CA ASP A 82 8.29 4.24 -17.67
C ASP A 82 8.18 2.72 -17.78
N ILE A 83 9.00 2.10 -18.62
CA ILE A 83 9.12 0.65 -18.73
C ILE A 83 9.95 0.18 -17.52
N LEU A 84 9.29 -0.28 -16.45
CA LEU A 84 10.00 -0.92 -15.33
C LEU A 84 10.52 -2.28 -15.78
N ASN A 85 11.82 -2.36 -16.06
CA ASN A 85 12.52 -3.63 -16.05
C ASN A 85 12.73 -4.02 -14.57
N GLN A 86 11.99 -5.02 -14.10
CA GLN A 86 11.98 -5.47 -12.71
C GLN A 86 13.40 -5.83 -12.24
N GLY A 87 13.99 -5.05 -11.33
CA GLY A 87 15.35 -5.36 -10.89
C GLY A 87 16.06 -4.35 -9.99
N THR A 88 15.39 -3.74 -9.01
CA THR A 88 16.11 -3.04 -7.93
C THR A 88 15.54 -3.47 -6.59
N VAL A 89 16.26 -4.42 -5.96
CA VAL A 89 16.23 -4.59 -4.51
C VAL A 89 16.85 -3.33 -3.91
N ASP A 90 16.06 -2.52 -3.20
CA ASP A 90 16.60 -1.44 -2.39
C ASP A 90 17.34 -2.04 -1.18
N ILE A 91 18.61 -2.43 -1.39
CA ILE A 91 19.59 -2.54 -0.32
C ILE A 91 19.95 -1.10 0.04
N ILE A 92 19.41 -0.61 1.16
CA ILE A 92 19.91 0.59 1.82
C ILE A 92 21.31 0.28 2.34
N PRO A 93 22.39 0.95 1.88
CA PRO A 93 23.63 0.97 2.62
C PRO A 93 23.56 2.09 3.66
N ASP A 94 23.75 1.71 4.92
CA ASP A 94 24.01 2.60 6.06
C ASP A 94 25.26 3.50 5.80
N ARG A 95 25.26 4.73 6.36
CA ARG A 95 26.36 5.74 6.52
C ARG A 95 26.67 6.72 5.38
N ASN A 96 27.08 7.99 5.60
CA ASN A 96 27.57 8.72 6.79
C ASN A 96 27.35 10.25 6.61
N PRO A 97 27.09 11.07 7.64
CA PRO A 97 26.88 12.52 7.53
C PRO A 97 28.17 13.30 7.82
N GLU A 98 29.18 13.23 6.96
CA GLU A 98 30.36 14.11 7.06
C GLU A 98 30.98 14.32 5.68
N GLN A 99 30.41 15.21 4.85
CA GLN A 99 31.14 15.95 3.81
C GLN A 99 30.41 17.28 3.51
N ASP A 100 30.26 18.14 4.53
CA ASP A 100 30.30 19.58 4.32
C ASP A 100 31.77 19.98 4.45
N THR A 101 32.46 20.10 3.32
CA THR A 101 33.63 20.98 3.14
C THR A 101 34.15 20.80 1.71
N ARG A 102 33.85 21.78 0.86
CA ARG A 102 34.71 22.40 -0.17
C ARG A 102 33.78 23.21 -1.09
N ARG A 103 33.69 24.51 -0.86
CA ARG A 103 34.50 25.58 -1.50
C ARG A 103 33.97 25.96 -2.87
#